data_AF-A0A2D6IUV2-F1
#
_entry.id   AF-A0A2D6IUV2-F1
#
_cell.length_a   1.000
_cell.length_b   1.000
_cell.length_c   1.000
_cell.angle_alpha   90.00
_cell.angle_beta   90.00
_cell.angle_gamma   90.00
#
_symmetry.space_group_name_H-M   'P 1'
#
loop_
_entity.id
_entity.type
_entity.pdbx_description
1 polymer ?
#
loop_
_entity_poly.entity_id
_entity_poly.type
_entity_poly.pdbx_seq_one_letter_code
_entity_poly.pdbx_strand_id
1 'polypeptide(L)'
;MQISPLRKAGASMPALLILSILILTLTAHAEEKSSISILYYEPVQLIETKLSSKKTTVLATADNYEPFIFDAFGRHFELQPVESRPLHNPEITQLRGYLVGLPGSWFSLLQDGEEMSGIIADGIDTYLIEPHRRMTGLLVEIPAEHAPPNLIFRLADILVPQGLMACPSQSDTMQSDGYIDGQSALTKLNAELQSVTSNATFSGNPRLQVGVVADTDFVNTHAAETENEITAIFNIVQGMYTNQVGIDIEVASIFSVTPDISNPFSATSIAQNLLKELSDWRIINQADLGHTHLITDRNLKSDTGEPLAGISFLGHPGRSGICNPATGASLSSDTPSLTALIVVHEIGHSLGAPHDGDPDGACASTPDMEFIMSPSISPATAMEFSSCSITQMDKVIAAASCLSTTDSTFPVDAGNGGSASSSGGGGLGWISIAGLLLSLSHRKRRLRLRP
;
A
#
# COMPACT_ATOMS: atom_id res chain seq x y z
N MET A 1 -41.27 80.38 13.04
CA MET A 1 -40.81 80.71 14.41
C MET A 1 -39.67 79.75 14.72
N GLN A 2 -38.38 80.10 14.58
CA GLN A 2 -37.66 81.13 15.38
C GLN A 2 -37.95 80.85 16.87
N ILE A 3 -37.01 80.61 17.79
CA ILE A 3 -35.62 81.08 17.94
C ILE A 3 -34.90 80.12 18.92
N SER A 4 -33.61 79.92 18.67
CA SER A 4 -32.54 79.31 19.49
C SER A 4 -32.32 80.06 20.84
N PRO A 5 -31.16 80.05 21.56
CA PRO A 5 -29.93 79.22 21.48
C PRO A 5 -29.20 78.98 22.86
N LEU A 6 -28.00 78.39 22.78
CA LEU A 6 -26.75 78.73 23.52
C LEU A 6 -26.54 78.24 24.97
N ARG A 7 -25.47 77.45 25.14
CA ARG A 7 -24.17 78.05 25.43
C ARG A 7 -23.00 77.30 24.79
N LYS A 8 -22.22 78.06 24.01
CA LYS A 8 -20.89 77.78 23.49
C LYS A 8 -19.83 78.14 24.54
N ALA A 9 -18.71 77.43 24.51
CA ALA A 9 -17.32 77.95 24.43
C ALA A 9 -16.38 76.81 24.88
N GLY A 10 -15.23 76.52 24.27
CA GLY A 10 -14.48 77.08 23.16
C GLY A 10 -13.41 76.02 22.77
N ALA A 11 -13.14 75.86 21.48
CA ALA A 11 -11.90 76.33 20.84
C ALA A 11 -10.65 75.45 21.13
N SER A 12 -10.32 74.55 20.18
CA SER A 12 -9.05 74.57 19.42
C SER A 12 -8.94 73.31 18.53
N MET A 13 -8.70 73.52 17.23
CA MET A 13 -8.07 72.55 16.31
C MET A 13 -6.54 72.60 16.51
N PRO A 14 -5.65 71.74 15.95
CA PRO A 14 -5.82 70.77 14.86
C PRO A 14 -5.05 69.41 15.03
N ALA A 15 -5.12 68.58 13.98
CA ALA A 15 -4.09 67.63 13.52
C ALA A 15 -3.98 66.21 14.14
N LEU A 16 -4.09 65.23 13.23
CA LEU A 16 -3.50 63.88 13.21
C LEU A 16 -3.77 62.94 14.40
N LEU A 17 -4.47 61.84 14.14
CA LEU A 17 -3.80 60.54 13.97
C LEU A 17 -4.82 59.51 13.45
N ILE A 18 -4.60 59.05 12.22
CA ILE A 18 -5.16 57.80 11.71
C ILE A 18 -4.45 56.70 12.49
N LEU A 19 -5.12 56.08 13.47
CA LEU A 19 -4.60 54.91 14.15
C LEU A 19 -5.05 53.66 13.37
N SER A 20 -4.28 53.35 12.33
CA SER A 20 -4.28 52.05 11.68
C SER A 20 -3.74 51.03 12.68
N ILE A 21 -4.61 50.36 13.43
CA ILE A 21 -4.22 49.16 14.18
C ILE A 21 -4.13 48.02 13.16
N LEU A 22 -2.99 47.94 12.49
CA LEU A 22 -2.58 46.75 11.76
C LEU A 22 -2.14 45.73 12.82
N ILE A 23 -3.07 44.89 13.26
CA ILE A 23 -2.72 43.67 14.00
C ILE A 23 -2.05 42.78 12.96
N LEU A 24 -0.71 42.83 12.86
CA LEU A 24 0.04 41.69 12.36
C LEU A 24 -0.18 40.57 13.38
N THR A 25 -1.21 39.75 13.15
CA THR A 25 -1.17 38.38 13.59
C THR A 25 -0.07 37.71 12.79
N LEU A 26 1.18 37.79 13.27
CA LEU A 26 2.13 36.73 13.00
C LEU A 26 1.50 35.50 13.62
N THR A 27 0.83 34.71 12.81
CA THR A 27 0.61 33.30 13.09
C THR A 27 2.01 32.71 13.19
N ALA A 28 2.55 32.70 14.41
CA ALA A 28 3.48 31.66 14.78
C ALA A 28 2.70 30.37 14.52
N HIS A 29 2.94 29.77 13.35
CA HIS A 29 2.67 28.37 13.15
C HIS A 29 3.58 27.72 14.18
N ALA A 30 3.01 27.38 15.34
CA ALA A 30 3.62 26.40 16.19
C ALA A 30 3.70 25.17 15.30
N GLU A 31 4.90 24.91 14.78
CA GLU A 31 5.22 23.71 14.03
C GLU A 31 4.84 22.56 14.98
N GLU A 32 3.71 21.91 14.68
CA GLU A 32 3.20 20.84 15.51
C GLU A 32 4.24 19.73 15.44
N LYS A 33 5.00 19.59 16.52
CA LYS A 33 6.08 18.61 16.60
C LYS A 33 5.46 17.24 16.32
N SER A 34 5.95 16.57 15.29
CA SER A 34 5.47 15.24 14.90
C SER A 34 5.45 14.30 16.10
N SER A 35 4.46 13.43 16.13
CA SER A 35 4.30 12.42 17.17
C SER A 35 5.46 11.43 17.16
N ILE A 36 6.14 11.22 16.03
CA ILE A 36 7.32 10.35 15.93
C ILE A 36 8.63 11.15 15.85
N SER A 37 9.75 10.48 16.06
CA SER A 37 11.08 11.09 15.86
C SER A 37 12.06 10.11 15.25
N ILE A 38 12.83 10.55 14.26
CA ILE A 38 13.83 9.73 13.58
C ILE A 38 15.19 10.03 14.22
N LEU A 39 15.75 9.03 14.90
CA LEU A 39 16.97 9.17 15.70
C LEU A 39 18.24 9.19 14.88
N TYR A 40 18.25 8.45 13.77
CA TYR A 40 19.42 8.32 12.93
C TYR A 40 19.01 8.14 11.46
N TYR A 41 19.71 8.85 10.60
CA TYR A 41 19.47 8.90 9.16
C TYR A 41 20.76 9.33 8.44
N GLU A 42 20.88 9.02 7.17
CA GLU A 42 21.99 9.42 6.32
C GLU A 42 21.49 10.03 4.98
N PRO A 43 22.23 10.95 4.35
CA PRO A 43 21.89 11.45 3.03
C PRO A 43 22.11 10.36 1.98
N VAL A 44 21.17 10.20 1.03
CA VAL A 44 21.40 9.34 -0.14
C VAL A 44 22.13 10.14 -1.21
N GLN A 45 23.38 9.76 -1.49
CA GLN A 45 24.19 10.35 -2.56
C GLN A 45 24.46 9.28 -3.62
N LEU A 46 23.80 9.40 -4.77
CA LEU A 46 23.99 8.47 -5.87
C LEU A 46 25.41 8.56 -6.45
N ILE A 47 26.03 7.40 -6.63
CA ILE A 47 27.37 7.24 -7.20
C ILE A 47 27.21 6.99 -8.70
N GLU A 48 27.70 7.92 -9.54
CA GLU A 48 27.66 7.76 -10.99
C GLU A 48 28.48 6.55 -11.46
N THR A 49 27.82 5.58 -12.12
CA THR A 49 28.47 4.49 -12.82
C THR A 49 29.06 4.99 -14.14
N LYS A 50 30.38 5.22 -14.21
CA LYS A 50 31.06 5.43 -15.50
C LYS A 50 31.19 4.11 -16.27
N LEU A 51 30.14 3.68 -16.97
CA LEU A 51 30.22 2.57 -17.92
C LEU A 51 30.22 3.07 -19.38
N SER A 52 31.25 2.63 -20.09
CA SER A 52 31.63 3.06 -21.44
C SER A 52 30.53 2.77 -22.46
N SER A 53 30.15 3.80 -23.21
CA SER A 53 29.23 3.77 -24.34
C SER A 53 29.73 2.85 -25.47
N LYS A 54 29.48 1.54 -25.36
CA LYS A 54 29.49 0.62 -26.50
C LYS A 54 28.05 0.26 -26.85
N LYS A 55 27.51 1.04 -27.80
CA LYS A 55 26.34 0.70 -28.62
C LYS A 55 26.49 -0.74 -29.15
N THR A 56 25.78 -1.68 -28.57
CA THR A 56 25.54 -2.99 -29.18
C THR A 56 24.05 -3.24 -29.15
N THR A 57 23.44 -3.22 -30.32
CA THR A 57 22.03 -3.50 -30.56
C THR A 57 21.76 -4.96 -30.20
N VAL A 58 21.20 -5.22 -29.02
CA VAL A 58 20.71 -6.55 -28.61
C VAL A 58 19.29 -6.39 -28.08
N LEU A 59 18.42 -7.33 -28.47
CA LEU A 59 17.01 -7.40 -28.15
C LEU A 59 16.75 -7.23 -26.64
N ALA A 60 15.75 -6.41 -26.30
CA ALA A 60 15.37 -6.08 -24.94
C ALA A 60 14.86 -7.30 -24.17
N THR A 61 15.65 -7.77 -23.22
CA THR A 61 15.25 -8.62 -22.09
C THR A 61 15.68 -7.93 -20.79
N ALA A 62 15.05 -8.31 -19.67
CA ALA A 62 14.94 -7.63 -18.36
C ALA A 62 16.20 -7.08 -17.62
N ASP A 63 17.37 -6.97 -18.26
CA ASP A 63 18.65 -6.58 -17.64
C ASP A 63 19.14 -5.16 -18.04
N ASN A 64 18.24 -4.25 -18.41
CA ASN A 64 18.61 -2.96 -19.03
C ASN A 64 18.51 -1.71 -18.13
N TYR A 65 18.20 -1.85 -16.84
CA TYR A 65 18.15 -0.70 -15.93
C TYR A 65 19.51 -0.50 -15.26
N GLU A 66 20.05 0.72 -15.33
CA GLU A 66 21.26 1.08 -14.58
C GLU A 66 20.99 0.94 -13.08
N PRO A 67 21.93 0.33 -12.33
CA PRO A 67 21.76 0.17 -10.89
C PRO A 67 21.85 1.52 -10.17
N PHE A 68 21.07 1.67 -9.10
CA PHE A 68 21.21 2.80 -8.17
C PHE A 68 22.24 2.42 -7.12
N ILE A 69 23.33 3.17 -7.07
CA ILE A 69 24.46 2.88 -6.18
C ILE A 69 24.64 4.02 -5.20
N PHE A 70 24.74 3.72 -3.92
CA PHE A 70 25.05 4.70 -2.87
C PHE A 70 25.65 4.00 -1.64
N ASP A 71 26.35 4.76 -0.80
CA ASP A 71 26.83 4.27 0.49
C ASP A 71 25.98 4.86 1.60
N ALA A 72 25.54 4.03 2.56
CA ALA A 72 24.85 4.46 3.77
C ALA A 72 25.06 3.43 4.91
N PHE A 73 25.05 3.87 6.17
CA PHE A 73 25.22 3.01 7.36
C PHE A 73 26.54 2.22 7.33
N GLY A 74 27.57 2.79 6.71
CA GLY A 74 28.86 2.12 6.49
C GLY A 74 28.81 0.93 5.51
N ARG A 75 27.76 0.84 4.70
CA ARG A 75 27.52 -0.23 3.71
C ARG A 75 27.34 0.32 2.31
N HIS A 76 27.75 -0.49 1.33
CA HIS A 76 27.50 -0.27 -0.10
C HIS A 76 26.14 -0.84 -0.52
N PHE A 77 25.27 0.00 -1.06
CA PHE A 77 23.99 -0.41 -1.66
C PHE A 77 24.12 -0.38 -3.18
N GLU A 78 23.77 -1.49 -3.83
CA GLU A 78 23.64 -1.60 -5.28
C GLU A 78 22.25 -2.17 -5.57
N LEU A 79 21.31 -1.29 -5.90
CA LEU A 79 19.92 -1.64 -6.20
C LEU A 79 19.80 -1.89 -7.71
N GLN A 80 19.45 -3.12 -8.10
CA GLN A 80 19.23 -3.50 -9.48
C GLN A 80 17.72 -3.51 -9.79
N PRO A 81 17.19 -2.52 -10.53
CA PRO A 81 15.80 -2.56 -10.96
C PRO A 81 15.58 -3.69 -11.97
N VAL A 82 14.43 -4.35 -11.84
CA VAL A 82 13.91 -5.37 -12.78
C VAL A 82 12.57 -4.97 -13.37
N GLU A 83 11.86 -4.06 -12.70
CA GLU A 83 10.61 -3.46 -13.17
C GLU A 83 10.70 -1.94 -13.06
N SER A 84 10.28 -1.25 -14.11
CA SER A 84 10.08 0.19 -14.15
C SER A 84 8.76 0.50 -14.82
N ARG A 85 7.87 1.19 -14.11
CA ARG A 85 6.52 1.50 -14.57
C ARG A 85 6.17 2.96 -14.26
N PRO A 86 5.81 3.78 -15.26
CA PRO A 86 5.21 5.08 -15.00
C PRO A 86 3.85 4.89 -14.32
N LEU A 87 3.54 5.74 -13.35
CA LEU A 87 2.27 5.71 -12.62
C LEU A 87 1.25 6.65 -13.28
N HIS A 88 0.12 6.90 -12.60
CA HIS A 88 -0.93 7.78 -13.12
C HIS A 88 -0.37 9.19 -13.42
N ASN A 89 0.47 9.70 -12.52
CA ASN A 89 1.34 10.83 -12.82
C ASN A 89 2.56 10.32 -13.61
N PRO A 90 2.71 10.69 -14.89
CA PRO A 90 3.78 10.16 -15.74
C PRO A 90 5.19 10.63 -15.33
N GLU A 91 5.30 11.68 -14.51
CA GLU A 91 6.58 12.15 -13.95
C GLU A 91 7.09 11.22 -12.83
N ILE A 92 6.18 10.45 -12.21
CA ILE A 92 6.51 9.51 -11.14
C ILE A 92 6.70 8.11 -11.73
N THR A 93 7.89 7.55 -11.50
CA THR A 93 8.23 6.19 -11.93
C THR A 93 8.33 5.26 -10.72
N GLN A 94 7.60 4.15 -10.76
CA GLN A 94 7.79 3.06 -9.82
C GLN A 94 8.94 2.15 -10.28
N LEU A 95 9.82 1.83 -9.35
CA LEU A 95 10.99 0.99 -9.55
C LEU A 95 10.96 -0.15 -8.53
N ARG A 96 11.12 -1.38 -9.02
CA ARG A 96 11.26 -2.57 -8.17
C ARG A 96 12.42 -3.42 -8.59
N GLY A 97 12.98 -4.13 -7.63
CA GLY A 97 14.13 -4.98 -7.87
C GLY A 97 14.69 -5.56 -6.60
N TYR A 98 15.98 -5.87 -6.66
CA TYR A 98 16.72 -6.54 -5.59
C TYR A 98 18.06 -5.85 -5.35
N LEU A 99 18.72 -6.18 -4.23
CA LEU A 99 20.07 -5.73 -3.94
C LEU A 99 21.05 -6.74 -4.53
N VAL A 100 22.01 -6.25 -5.30
CA VAL A 100 23.05 -7.09 -5.92
C VAL A 100 23.84 -7.81 -4.83
N GLY A 101 23.97 -9.13 -4.96
CA GLY A 101 24.72 -9.96 -4.01
C GLY A 101 23.99 -10.33 -2.72
N LEU A 102 22.73 -9.90 -2.54
CA LEU A 102 21.91 -10.22 -1.35
C LEU A 102 20.65 -11.02 -1.74
N PRO A 103 20.69 -12.36 -1.72
CA PRO A 103 19.51 -13.17 -2.03
C PRO A 103 18.34 -12.91 -1.06
N GLY A 104 17.12 -12.84 -1.60
CA GLY A 104 15.92 -12.57 -0.81
C GLY A 104 15.68 -11.10 -0.48
N SER A 105 16.62 -10.22 -0.81
CA SER A 105 16.43 -8.77 -0.72
C SER A 105 15.49 -8.26 -1.81
N TRP A 106 14.82 -7.15 -1.53
CA TRP A 106 13.95 -6.48 -2.48
C TRP A 106 13.83 -5.00 -2.16
N PHE A 107 13.42 -4.21 -3.15
CA PHE A 107 13.03 -2.81 -2.95
C PHE A 107 11.80 -2.45 -3.78
N SER A 108 11.07 -1.44 -3.32
CA SER A 108 10.01 -0.77 -4.08
C SER A 108 10.14 0.72 -3.84
N LEU A 109 10.58 1.46 -4.87
CA LEU A 109 10.83 2.89 -4.81
C LEU A 109 9.94 3.63 -5.82
N LEU A 110 9.54 4.84 -5.47
CA LEU A 110 9.07 5.84 -6.41
C LEU A 110 10.20 6.84 -6.66
N GLN A 111 10.35 7.24 -7.91
CA GLN A 111 11.27 8.28 -8.33
C GLN A 111 10.48 9.41 -9.00
N ASP A 112 10.69 10.64 -8.52
CA ASP A 112 10.20 11.90 -9.10
C ASP A 112 11.38 12.85 -9.27
N GLY A 113 11.92 12.91 -10.49
CA GLY A 113 13.17 13.61 -10.76
C GLY A 113 14.35 13.06 -9.92
N GLU A 114 14.88 13.91 -9.04
CA GLU A 114 15.97 13.55 -8.11
C GLU A 114 15.46 13.01 -6.77
N GLU A 115 14.16 13.15 -6.48
CA GLU A 115 13.57 12.67 -5.25
C GLU A 115 13.17 11.19 -5.38
N MET A 116 13.34 10.47 -4.28
CA MET A 116 12.97 9.07 -4.13
C MET A 116 12.23 8.87 -2.83
N SER A 117 11.21 8.02 -2.86
CA SER A 117 10.51 7.52 -1.67
C SER A 117 10.29 6.02 -1.75
N GLY A 118 10.24 5.33 -0.62
CA GLY A 118 9.84 3.93 -0.58
C GLY A 118 10.69 3.09 0.36
N ILE A 119 10.76 1.79 0.07
CA ILE A 119 11.26 0.77 0.98
C ILE A 119 12.36 -0.08 0.35
N ILE A 120 13.34 -0.43 1.16
CA ILE A 120 14.39 -1.41 0.86
C ILE A 120 14.45 -2.43 2.00
N ALA A 121 14.30 -3.72 1.68
CA ALA A 121 14.48 -4.81 2.61
C ALA A 121 15.69 -5.64 2.17
N ASP A 122 16.70 -5.78 3.03
CA ASP A 122 17.92 -6.54 2.72
C ASP A 122 17.91 -7.98 3.26
N GLY A 123 16.82 -8.36 3.94
CA GLY A 123 16.63 -9.66 4.61
C GLY A 123 17.03 -9.67 6.10
N ILE A 124 17.53 -8.56 6.63
CA ILE A 124 17.87 -8.36 8.05
C ILE A 124 17.22 -7.07 8.55
N ASP A 125 17.52 -5.96 7.88
CA ASP A 125 17.02 -4.63 8.19
C ASP A 125 16.07 -4.16 7.09
N THR A 126 15.15 -3.28 7.49
CA THR A 126 14.31 -2.54 6.55
C THR A 126 14.63 -1.05 6.63
N TYR A 127 14.82 -0.46 5.46
CA TYR A 127 15.18 0.93 5.26
C TYR A 127 14.06 1.64 4.53
N LEU A 128 13.83 2.88 4.92
CA LEU A 128 12.96 3.81 4.22
C LEU A 128 13.81 4.90 3.59
N ILE A 129 13.50 5.25 2.35
CA ILE A 129 14.00 6.45 1.70
C ILE A 129 12.84 7.43 1.63
N GLU A 130 13.09 8.69 1.99
CA GLU A 130 12.10 9.76 1.89
C GLU A 130 12.73 11.05 1.36
N PRO A 131 12.00 11.86 0.59
CA PRO A 131 12.42 13.19 0.20
C PRO A 131 12.63 14.06 1.44
N HIS A 132 13.71 14.83 1.47
CA HIS A 132 14.06 15.66 2.63
C HIS A 132 12.93 16.60 3.04
N ARG A 133 12.17 17.14 2.07
CA ARG A 133 11.02 18.03 2.33
C ARG A 133 9.95 17.41 3.22
N ARG A 134 9.73 16.09 3.14
CA ARG A 134 8.74 15.34 3.94
C ARG A 134 9.23 15.01 5.34
N MET A 135 10.52 15.25 5.61
CA MET A 135 11.18 14.90 6.86
C MET A 135 11.26 16.09 7.82
N THR A 136 10.89 17.29 7.37
CA THR A 136 10.86 18.50 8.18
C THR A 136 9.95 18.29 9.39
N GLY A 137 10.49 18.45 10.61
CA GLY A 137 9.77 18.21 11.87
C GLY A 137 9.84 16.78 12.42
N LEU A 138 10.39 15.81 11.67
CA LEU A 138 10.62 14.42 12.12
C LEU A 138 12.05 14.19 12.65
N LEU A 139 13.01 14.98 12.17
CA LEU A 139 14.43 14.80 12.44
C LEU A 139 14.81 15.39 13.81
N VAL A 140 15.55 14.63 14.62
CA VAL A 140 16.09 15.12 15.91
C VAL A 140 17.22 16.14 15.70
N GLU A 141 17.94 16.04 14.58
CA GLU A 141 18.97 16.99 14.14
C GLU A 141 18.55 17.61 12.80
N ILE A 142 18.81 18.90 12.58
CA ILE A 142 18.49 19.59 11.32
C ILE A 142 19.76 19.58 10.46
N PRO A 143 19.73 19.08 9.21
CA PRO A 143 20.94 18.98 8.41
C PRO A 143 21.53 20.34 8.05
N ALA A 144 22.82 20.31 7.67
CA ALA A 144 23.65 21.46 7.30
C ALA A 144 23.05 22.31 6.16
N GLU A 145 23.66 23.48 5.88
CA GLU A 145 23.24 24.52 4.90
C GLU A 145 22.79 24.03 3.49
N HIS A 146 23.03 22.77 3.12
CA HIS A 146 22.54 22.15 1.89
C HIS A 146 21.73 20.88 2.22
N ALA A 147 20.41 20.98 2.06
CA ALA A 147 19.50 19.86 2.20
C ALA A 147 19.70 18.86 1.03
N PRO A 148 20.08 17.60 1.30
CA PRO A 148 20.11 16.57 0.25
C PRO A 148 18.68 16.32 -0.26
N PRO A 149 18.50 15.83 -1.50
CA PRO A 149 17.16 15.54 -2.02
C PRO A 149 16.47 14.43 -1.22
N ASN A 150 17.24 13.41 -0.79
CA ASN A 150 16.72 12.20 -0.15
C ASN A 150 17.49 11.86 1.12
N LEU A 151 16.76 11.34 2.09
CA LEU A 151 17.31 10.77 3.32
C LEU A 151 16.94 9.29 3.39
N ILE A 152 17.84 8.47 3.92
CA ILE A 152 17.61 7.06 4.24
C ILE A 152 17.72 6.84 5.75
N PHE A 153 16.82 6.05 6.31
CA PHE A 153 16.79 5.67 7.73
C PHE A 153 16.30 4.24 7.89
N ARG A 154 16.68 3.57 8.98
CA ARG A 154 16.16 2.24 9.31
C ARG A 154 14.87 2.39 10.09
N LEU A 155 13.95 1.44 9.94
CA LEU A 155 12.76 1.40 10.78
C LEU A 155 13.13 1.37 12.28
N ALA A 156 14.19 0.63 12.63
CA ALA A 156 14.69 0.52 13.99
C ALA A 156 15.19 1.86 14.60
N ASP A 157 15.43 2.88 13.77
CA ASP A 157 15.86 4.21 14.21
C ASP A 157 14.67 5.16 14.44
N ILE A 158 13.42 4.71 14.27
CA ILE A 158 12.21 5.52 14.51
C ILE A 158 11.73 5.33 15.94
N LEU A 159 11.53 6.43 16.67
CA LEU A 159 10.84 6.45 17.94
C LEU A 159 9.34 6.70 17.74
N VAL A 160 8.56 5.75 18.21
CA VAL A 160 7.10 5.78 18.20
C VAL A 160 6.60 5.91 19.64
N PRO A 161 5.79 6.92 19.98
CA PRO A 161 5.12 7.00 21.28
C PRO A 161 4.23 5.80 21.54
N GLN A 162 4.09 5.41 22.80
CA GLN A 162 3.17 4.34 23.18
C GLN A 162 1.74 4.69 22.75
N GLY A 163 1.03 3.71 22.17
CA GLY A 163 -0.35 3.85 21.73
C GLY A 163 -0.54 4.47 20.35
N LEU A 164 0.49 5.09 19.74
CA LEU A 164 0.36 5.69 18.41
C LEU A 164 0.10 4.64 17.32
N MET A 165 0.69 3.44 17.49
CA MET A 165 0.59 2.32 16.54
C MET A 165 -0.20 1.15 17.13
N ALA A 166 -1.21 1.43 17.96
CA ALA A 166 -2.07 0.41 18.56
C ALA A 166 -3.24 0.05 17.65
N CYS A 167 -3.55 -1.23 17.56
CA CYS A 167 -4.73 -1.77 16.90
C CYS A 167 -5.55 -2.55 17.96
N PRO A 168 -6.89 -2.46 17.99
CA PRO A 168 -7.68 -3.11 19.04
C PRO A 168 -7.59 -4.64 18.90
N SER A 169 -7.39 -5.36 20.01
CA SER A 169 -7.47 -6.83 20.03
C SER A 169 -8.91 -7.29 19.77
N GLN A 170 -9.08 -8.45 19.12
CA GLN A 170 -10.37 -8.93 18.61
C GLN A 170 -11.48 -9.16 19.66
N SER A 171 -11.17 -9.05 20.94
CA SER A 171 -12.16 -9.10 22.02
C SER A 171 -13.25 -8.02 21.92
N ASP A 172 -13.00 -6.90 21.22
CA ASP A 172 -13.91 -5.74 21.20
C ASP A 172 -14.65 -5.47 19.86
N THR A 173 -14.49 -6.30 18.83
CA THR A 173 -15.18 -6.08 17.52
C THR A 173 -16.14 -7.18 17.09
N MET A 174 -16.48 -8.14 17.97
CA MET A 174 -17.63 -9.02 17.75
C MET A 174 -18.97 -8.31 18.03
N GLN A 175 -19.43 -7.50 17.09
CA GLN A 175 -20.87 -7.27 16.91
C GLN A 175 -21.26 -7.48 15.45
N SER A 176 -21.45 -8.76 15.10
CA SER A 176 -22.47 -9.13 14.14
C SER A 176 -23.50 -10.00 14.87
N ASP A 177 -24.66 -9.41 15.15
CA ASP A 177 -25.85 -10.18 15.51
C ASP A 177 -26.10 -11.25 14.43
N GLY A 178 -25.85 -12.51 14.79
CA GLY A 178 -26.00 -13.64 13.88
C GLY A 178 -25.31 -14.89 14.40
N TYR A 179 -25.92 -15.53 15.40
CA TYR A 179 -25.56 -16.88 15.83
C TYR A 179 -25.42 -17.82 14.62
N ILE A 180 -24.20 -18.30 14.35
CA ILE A 180 -23.99 -19.44 13.45
C ILE A 180 -24.01 -20.71 14.33
N ASP A 181 -25.08 -21.50 14.18
CA ASP A 181 -25.24 -22.80 14.81
C ASP A 181 -24.06 -23.73 14.48
N GLY A 182 -23.38 -24.25 15.51
CA GLY A 182 -22.23 -25.15 15.41
C GLY A 182 -22.48 -26.41 14.58
N GLN A 183 -23.75 -26.83 14.43
CA GLN A 183 -24.12 -27.96 13.56
C GLN A 183 -23.96 -27.61 12.07
N SER A 184 -24.16 -26.35 11.69
CA SER A 184 -23.95 -25.85 10.32
C SER A 184 -22.47 -25.58 10.01
N ALA A 185 -21.67 -25.27 11.03
CA ALA A 185 -20.21 -25.15 10.92
C ALA A 185 -19.54 -26.53 10.67
N LEU A 186 -19.99 -27.58 11.36
CA LEU A 186 -19.44 -28.93 11.17
C LEU A 186 -19.83 -29.55 9.81
N THR A 187 -21.02 -29.20 9.30
CA THR A 187 -21.49 -29.66 7.98
C THR A 187 -20.75 -28.97 6.83
N LYS A 188 -20.33 -27.71 7.01
CA LYS A 188 -19.46 -26.98 6.05
C LYS A 188 -18.01 -27.45 6.12
N LEU A 189 -17.49 -27.79 7.29
CA LEU A 189 -16.13 -28.32 7.46
C LEU A 189 -15.93 -29.65 6.73
N ASN A 190 -16.94 -30.51 6.68
CA ASN A 190 -16.90 -31.77 5.93
C ASN A 190 -17.00 -31.57 4.41
N ALA A 191 -17.54 -30.44 3.94
CA ALA A 191 -17.56 -30.07 2.52
C ALA A 191 -16.24 -29.39 2.09
N GLU A 192 -15.62 -28.59 2.97
CA GLU A 192 -14.31 -27.95 2.75
C GLU A 192 -13.13 -28.93 2.85
N LEU A 193 -13.26 -30.04 3.58
CA LEU A 193 -12.21 -31.07 3.64
C LEU A 193 -12.06 -31.85 2.32
N GLN A 194 -12.91 -31.62 1.33
CA GLN A 194 -12.77 -32.14 -0.03
C GLN A 194 -12.25 -31.10 -1.04
N SER A 195 -12.02 -29.84 -0.64
CA SER A 195 -11.40 -28.81 -1.49
C SER A 195 -9.94 -28.48 -1.13
N VAL A 196 -9.35 -29.15 -0.13
CA VAL A 196 -7.89 -29.08 0.12
C VAL A 196 -7.14 -29.99 -0.86
N THR A 197 -7.20 -29.63 -2.13
CA THR A 197 -6.16 -29.86 -3.15
C THR A 197 -6.53 -29.04 -4.37
N SER A 198 -6.25 -27.75 -4.32
CA SER A 198 -5.85 -27.01 -5.51
C SER A 198 -4.66 -26.16 -5.11
N ASN A 199 -3.47 -26.62 -5.48
CA ASN A 199 -2.42 -25.69 -5.86
C ASN A 199 -3.07 -24.76 -6.89
N ALA A 200 -3.54 -23.59 -6.46
CA ALA A 200 -3.91 -22.54 -7.39
C ALA A 200 -2.60 -22.09 -8.01
N THR A 201 -2.20 -22.77 -9.09
CA THR A 201 -1.11 -22.35 -9.95
C THR A 201 -1.59 -21.13 -10.70
N PHE A 202 -1.46 -19.98 -10.07
CA PHE A 202 -1.60 -18.70 -10.74
C PHE A 202 -0.36 -18.48 -11.60
N SER A 203 -0.56 -18.16 -12.89
CA SER A 203 0.51 -17.69 -13.76
C SER A 203 0.74 -16.22 -13.43
N GLY A 204 1.70 -15.93 -12.55
CA GLY A 204 1.89 -14.61 -11.95
C GLY A 204 1.14 -14.44 -10.63
N ASN A 205 1.40 -13.34 -9.93
CA ASN A 205 0.78 -13.07 -8.63
C ASN A 205 -0.71 -12.71 -8.81
N PRO A 206 -1.63 -13.27 -7.99
CA PRO A 206 -3.02 -12.83 -7.94
C PRO A 206 -3.09 -11.35 -7.58
N ARG A 207 -3.98 -10.61 -8.22
CA ARG A 207 -4.10 -9.17 -8.02
C ARG A 207 -5.39 -8.79 -7.29
N LEU A 208 -5.24 -8.07 -6.18
CA LEU A 208 -6.33 -7.46 -5.44
C LEU A 208 -6.47 -5.98 -5.84
N GLN A 209 -7.63 -5.61 -6.38
CA GLN A 209 -7.96 -4.23 -6.68
C GLN A 209 -8.50 -3.52 -5.43
N VAL A 210 -7.85 -2.41 -5.08
CA VAL A 210 -8.14 -1.62 -3.88
C VAL A 210 -8.58 -0.22 -4.29
N GLY A 211 -9.73 0.21 -3.78
CA GLY A 211 -10.12 1.62 -3.79
C GLY A 211 -9.51 2.33 -2.59
N VAL A 212 -8.97 3.53 -2.78
CA VAL A 212 -8.43 4.35 -1.69
C VAL A 212 -9.32 5.56 -1.50
N VAL A 213 -9.66 5.87 -0.26
CA VAL A 213 -10.43 7.05 0.12
C VAL A 213 -9.54 7.98 0.93
N ALA A 214 -9.37 9.21 0.47
CA ALA A 214 -8.79 10.31 1.24
C ALA A 214 -9.93 11.16 1.80
N ASP A 215 -10.10 11.14 3.11
CA ASP A 215 -11.13 11.96 3.75
C ASP A 215 -10.73 13.44 3.81
N THR A 216 -11.65 14.30 4.26
CA THR A 216 -11.42 15.75 4.27
C THR A 216 -10.19 16.15 5.08
N ASP A 217 -9.90 15.45 6.19
CA ASP A 217 -8.76 15.80 7.04
C ASP A 217 -7.44 15.48 6.32
N PHE A 218 -7.33 14.30 5.71
CA PHE A 218 -6.17 13.94 4.89
C PHE A 218 -5.96 14.88 3.69
N VAL A 219 -7.04 15.22 2.98
CA VAL A 219 -6.99 16.17 1.85
C VAL A 219 -6.54 17.56 2.31
N ASN A 220 -6.94 18.00 3.50
CA ASN A 220 -6.54 19.32 4.02
C ASN A 220 -5.04 19.36 4.36
N THR A 221 -4.48 18.28 4.89
CA THR A 221 -3.06 18.19 5.25
C THR A 221 -2.16 18.14 4.01
N HIS A 222 -2.49 17.28 3.05
CA HIS A 222 -1.62 17.04 1.88
C HIS A 222 -1.96 17.94 0.68
N ALA A 223 -3.17 18.52 0.65
CA ALA A 223 -3.63 19.44 -0.39
C ALA A 223 -3.38 18.89 -1.80
N ALA A 224 -2.59 19.60 -2.62
CA ALA A 224 -2.27 19.19 -3.99
C ALA A 224 -1.46 17.88 -4.07
N GLU A 225 -0.78 17.48 -2.99
CA GLU A 225 0.05 16.27 -2.93
C GLU A 225 -0.72 15.02 -2.49
N THR A 226 -2.03 15.12 -2.20
CA THR A 226 -2.86 14.01 -1.69
C THR A 226 -2.69 12.71 -2.48
N GLU A 227 -2.78 12.76 -3.81
CA GLU A 227 -2.66 11.56 -4.64
C GLU A 227 -1.21 11.03 -4.72
N ASN A 228 -0.23 11.93 -4.71
CA ASN A 228 1.19 11.56 -4.69
C ASN A 228 1.54 10.85 -3.37
N GLU A 229 0.96 11.29 -2.25
CA GLU A 229 1.15 10.67 -0.95
C GLU A 229 0.50 9.28 -0.88
N ILE A 230 -0.75 9.15 -1.33
CA ILE A 230 -1.39 7.83 -1.47
C ILE A 230 -0.56 6.89 -2.34
N THR A 231 0.00 7.41 -3.42
CA THR A 231 0.84 6.64 -4.34
C THR A 231 2.12 6.16 -3.67
N ALA A 232 2.79 6.99 -2.87
CA ALA A 232 3.97 6.63 -2.08
C ALA A 232 3.65 5.55 -1.04
N ILE A 233 2.55 5.71 -0.31
CA ILE A 233 2.05 4.74 0.67
C ILE A 233 1.80 3.39 -0.01
N PHE A 234 1.01 3.37 -1.10
CA PHE A 234 0.65 2.13 -1.77
C PHE A 234 1.79 1.48 -2.56
N ASN A 235 2.83 2.23 -2.92
CA ASN A 235 4.05 1.65 -3.48
C ASN A 235 4.74 0.72 -2.47
N ILE A 236 4.83 1.14 -1.20
CA ILE A 236 5.38 0.31 -0.11
C ILE A 236 4.44 -0.87 0.16
N VAL A 237 3.13 -0.62 0.30
CA VAL A 237 2.11 -1.66 0.54
C VAL A 237 2.21 -2.76 -0.51
N GLN A 238 2.21 -2.40 -1.80
CA GLN A 238 2.32 -3.36 -2.88
C GLN A 238 3.67 -4.10 -2.84
N GLY A 239 4.78 -3.40 -2.58
CA GLY A 239 6.10 -4.05 -2.42
C GLY A 239 6.10 -5.14 -1.34
N MET A 240 5.49 -4.88 -0.18
CA MET A 240 5.40 -5.86 0.91
C MET A 240 4.53 -7.07 0.53
N TYR A 241 3.33 -6.85 -0.01
CA TYR A 241 2.43 -7.93 -0.38
C TYR A 241 2.98 -8.80 -1.52
N THR A 242 3.57 -8.19 -2.54
CA THR A 242 4.17 -8.91 -3.68
C THR A 242 5.33 -9.80 -3.21
N ASN A 243 6.20 -9.32 -2.33
CA ASN A 243 7.42 -10.04 -1.93
C ASN A 243 7.22 -11.01 -0.75
N GLN A 244 6.27 -10.75 0.16
CA GLN A 244 6.08 -11.58 1.37
C GLN A 244 4.87 -12.50 1.30
N VAL A 245 3.83 -12.11 0.57
CA VAL A 245 2.55 -12.86 0.50
C VAL A 245 2.31 -13.45 -0.89
N GLY A 246 2.90 -12.86 -1.94
CA GLY A 246 2.76 -13.33 -3.32
C GLY A 246 1.47 -12.87 -4.00
N ILE A 247 0.89 -11.74 -3.55
CA ILE A 247 -0.23 -11.07 -4.22
C ILE A 247 0.15 -9.64 -4.59
N ASP A 248 -0.43 -9.12 -5.67
CA ASP A 248 -0.25 -7.73 -6.07
C ASP A 248 -1.42 -6.88 -5.56
N ILE A 249 -1.13 -5.84 -4.80
CA ILE A 249 -2.10 -4.79 -4.44
C ILE A 249 -2.10 -3.72 -5.53
N GLU A 250 -3.22 -3.55 -6.23
CA GLU A 250 -3.41 -2.51 -7.26
C GLU A 250 -4.37 -1.44 -6.75
N VAL A 251 -3.91 -0.18 -6.70
CA VAL A 251 -4.80 0.96 -6.49
C VAL A 251 -5.63 1.16 -7.77
N ALA A 252 -6.90 0.76 -7.71
CA ALA A 252 -7.81 0.82 -8.85
C ALA A 252 -8.52 2.18 -8.98
N SER A 253 -8.70 2.89 -7.86
CA SER A 253 -9.30 4.23 -7.83
C SER A 253 -8.93 4.97 -6.56
N ILE A 254 -8.79 6.29 -6.65
CA ILE A 254 -8.67 7.20 -5.50
C ILE A 254 -9.91 8.10 -5.45
N PHE A 255 -10.55 8.19 -4.29
CA PHE A 255 -11.65 9.11 -4.02
C PHE A 255 -11.25 10.09 -2.92
N SER A 256 -11.03 11.35 -3.30
CA SER A 256 -10.64 12.42 -2.38
C SER A 256 -11.84 13.29 -2.02
N VAL A 257 -12.11 13.49 -0.74
CA VAL A 257 -13.20 14.36 -0.26
C VAL A 257 -12.75 15.82 -0.24
N THR A 258 -12.66 16.42 -1.43
CA THR A 258 -12.29 17.83 -1.62
C THR A 258 -13.41 18.79 -1.16
N PRO A 259 -13.11 20.09 -0.93
CA PRO A 259 -14.09 21.05 -0.42
C PRO A 259 -15.37 21.24 -1.28
N ASP A 260 -15.33 20.88 -2.56
CA ASP A 260 -16.44 20.94 -3.49
C ASP A 260 -17.30 19.67 -3.55
N ILE A 261 -16.86 18.59 -2.91
CA ILE A 261 -17.57 17.32 -2.82
C ILE A 261 -18.37 17.25 -1.52
N SER A 262 -19.61 16.78 -1.59
CA SER A 262 -20.39 16.49 -0.38
C SER A 262 -19.73 15.35 0.39
N ASN A 263 -19.19 15.64 1.58
CA ASN A 263 -18.54 14.65 2.41
C ASN A 263 -19.53 13.53 2.79
N PRO A 264 -19.26 12.26 2.41
CA PRO A 264 -20.13 11.14 2.76
C PRO A 264 -19.92 10.62 4.20
N PHE A 265 -18.88 11.08 4.89
CA PHE A 265 -18.49 10.64 6.22
C PHE A 265 -18.81 11.72 7.26
N SER A 266 -19.22 11.29 8.46
CA SER A 266 -19.38 12.20 9.59
C SER A 266 -18.01 12.65 10.13
N ALA A 267 -18.00 13.57 11.10
CA ALA A 267 -16.78 13.98 11.79
C ALA A 267 -16.37 13.05 12.95
N THR A 268 -16.90 11.81 12.99
CA THR A 268 -16.58 10.86 14.08
C THR A 268 -15.09 10.51 14.10
N SER A 269 -14.52 10.44 15.31
CA SER A 269 -13.19 9.87 15.56
C SER A 269 -13.26 8.44 16.11
N ILE A 270 -14.47 7.91 16.34
CA ILE A 270 -14.64 6.50 16.74
C ILE A 270 -14.43 5.64 15.49
N ALA A 271 -13.37 4.85 15.49
CA ALA A 271 -12.89 4.10 14.33
C ALA A 271 -13.95 3.10 13.81
N GLN A 272 -14.65 2.43 14.72
CA GLN A 272 -15.74 1.49 14.40
C GLN A 272 -16.89 2.17 13.66
N ASN A 273 -17.26 3.39 14.08
CA ASN A 273 -18.31 4.16 13.41
C ASN A 273 -17.88 4.60 12.02
N LEU A 274 -16.65 5.11 11.87
CA LEU A 274 -16.12 5.51 10.57
C LEU A 274 -15.96 4.31 9.62
N LEU A 275 -15.55 3.14 10.14
CA LEU A 275 -15.42 1.91 9.34
C LEU A 275 -16.78 1.45 8.83
N LYS A 276 -17.82 1.60 9.67
CA LYS A 276 -19.20 1.33 9.26
C LYS A 276 -19.65 2.32 8.17
N GLU A 277 -19.38 3.61 8.32
CA GLU A 277 -19.72 4.62 7.30
C GLU A 277 -19.00 4.34 5.97
N LEU A 278 -17.73 3.95 6.01
CA LEU A 278 -16.97 3.51 4.83
C LEU A 278 -17.60 2.29 4.18
N SER A 279 -18.01 1.31 4.99
CA SER A 279 -18.66 0.09 4.50
C SER A 279 -19.98 0.40 3.80
N ASP A 280 -20.82 1.24 4.40
CA ASP A 280 -22.09 1.68 3.82
C ASP A 280 -21.86 2.44 2.50
N TRP A 281 -20.83 3.29 2.44
CA TRP A 281 -20.45 4.01 1.22
C TRP A 281 -19.90 3.07 0.13
N ARG A 282 -19.03 2.13 0.50
CA ARG A 282 -18.41 1.16 -0.41
C ARG A 282 -19.46 0.30 -1.12
N ILE A 283 -20.49 -0.17 -0.40
CA ILE A 283 -21.58 -1.00 -0.98
C ILE A 283 -22.23 -0.32 -2.19
N ILE A 284 -22.26 1.01 -2.21
CA ILE A 284 -22.88 1.80 -3.28
C ILE A 284 -21.87 2.17 -4.36
N ASN A 285 -20.62 2.49 -3.99
CA ASN A 285 -19.68 3.17 -4.88
C ASN A 285 -18.49 2.31 -5.35
N GLN A 286 -18.13 1.26 -4.62
CA GLN A 286 -16.93 0.44 -4.87
C GLN A 286 -17.20 -1.05 -4.57
N ALA A 287 -18.45 -1.51 -4.77
CA ALA A 287 -18.86 -2.88 -4.48
C ALA A 287 -18.10 -3.93 -5.30
N ASP A 288 -17.66 -3.56 -6.50
CA ASP A 288 -16.94 -4.35 -7.49
C ASP A 288 -15.43 -4.47 -7.21
N LEU A 289 -14.87 -3.53 -6.44
CA LEU A 289 -13.47 -3.63 -6.00
C LEU A 289 -13.32 -4.74 -4.95
N GLY A 290 -12.11 -5.26 -4.80
CA GLY A 290 -11.81 -6.30 -3.81
C GLY A 290 -11.76 -5.74 -2.39
N HIS A 291 -11.31 -4.50 -2.23
CA HIS A 291 -11.16 -3.83 -0.93
C HIS A 291 -11.27 -2.32 -1.07
N THR A 292 -11.67 -1.63 0.01
CA THR A 292 -11.60 -0.16 0.10
C THR A 292 -10.85 0.23 1.38
N HIS A 293 -9.80 1.04 1.24
CA HIS A 293 -9.02 1.54 2.37
C HIS A 293 -9.20 3.06 2.49
N LEU A 294 -9.52 3.56 3.69
CA LEU A 294 -9.59 5.00 3.96
C LEU A 294 -8.38 5.44 4.78
N ILE A 295 -7.72 6.50 4.35
CA ILE A 295 -6.62 7.16 5.06
C ILE A 295 -7.13 8.51 5.59
N THR A 296 -6.80 8.82 6.85
CA THR A 296 -7.31 10.02 7.53
C THR A 296 -6.31 10.60 8.52
N ASP A 297 -6.29 11.92 8.68
CA ASP A 297 -5.55 12.61 9.76
C ASP A 297 -6.35 12.69 11.09
N ARG A 298 -7.50 12.01 11.17
CA ARG A 298 -8.25 11.94 12.42
C ARG A 298 -7.46 11.19 13.47
N ASN A 299 -7.54 11.69 14.71
CA ASN A 299 -7.15 10.97 15.91
C ASN A 299 -8.16 9.84 16.20
N LEU A 300 -8.02 8.71 15.52
CA LEU A 300 -8.92 7.55 15.65
C LEU A 300 -8.88 6.99 17.07
N LYS A 301 -10.03 6.53 17.54
CA LYS A 301 -10.22 5.96 18.88
C LYS A 301 -11.15 4.76 18.85
N SER A 302 -10.98 3.85 19.81
CA SER A 302 -11.98 2.82 20.11
C SER A 302 -13.27 3.46 20.67
N ASP A 303 -14.32 2.65 20.79
CA ASP A 303 -15.55 3.01 21.50
C ASP A 303 -15.33 3.30 23.00
N THR A 304 -14.29 2.70 23.59
CA THR A 304 -13.82 2.97 24.96
C THR A 304 -12.95 4.22 25.09
N GLY A 305 -12.57 4.84 23.96
CA GLY A 305 -11.82 6.09 23.91
C GLY A 305 -10.29 5.94 23.82
N GLU A 306 -9.78 4.72 23.68
CA GLU A 306 -8.35 4.45 23.52
C GLU A 306 -7.88 4.84 22.11
N PRO A 307 -6.71 5.47 21.95
CA PRO A 307 -6.16 5.82 20.63
C PRO A 307 -5.92 4.58 19.76
N LEU A 308 -6.24 4.68 18.47
CA LEU A 308 -6.02 3.64 17.49
C LEU A 308 -5.27 4.20 16.27
N ALA A 309 -4.39 3.37 15.71
CA ALA A 309 -3.70 3.66 14.46
C ALA A 309 -4.53 3.25 13.24
N GLY A 310 -5.36 2.22 13.37
CA GLY A 310 -6.16 1.67 12.30
C GLY A 310 -7.24 0.74 12.82
N ILE A 311 -8.11 0.32 11.91
CA ILE A 311 -9.11 -0.73 12.16
C ILE A 311 -9.52 -1.40 10.86
N SER A 312 -9.79 -2.70 10.94
CA SER A 312 -10.20 -3.52 9.81
C SER A 312 -11.13 -4.64 10.24
N PHE A 313 -11.92 -5.16 9.30
CA PHE A 313 -12.64 -6.41 9.54
C PHE A 313 -11.69 -7.59 9.38
N LEU A 314 -11.82 -8.61 10.24
CA LEU A 314 -11.09 -9.85 10.03
C LEU A 314 -11.69 -10.66 8.87
N GLY A 315 -10.83 -10.99 7.91
CA GLY A 315 -11.12 -11.86 6.79
C GLY A 315 -11.41 -13.29 7.23
N HIS A 316 -12.49 -13.85 6.69
CA HIS A 316 -12.82 -15.26 6.83
C HIS A 316 -13.10 -15.84 5.44
N PRO A 317 -12.54 -17.01 5.09
CA PRO A 317 -12.61 -17.57 3.74
C PRO A 317 -14.04 -17.56 3.16
N GLY A 318 -14.24 -16.81 2.07
CA GLY A 318 -15.51 -16.68 1.37
C GLY A 318 -16.66 -16.02 2.15
N ARG A 319 -16.39 -15.37 3.29
CA ARG A 319 -17.42 -14.80 4.19
C ARG A 319 -17.23 -13.32 4.48
N SER A 320 -16.04 -12.92 4.91
CA SER A 320 -15.74 -11.53 5.31
C SER A 320 -14.32 -11.13 4.91
N GLY A 321 -13.98 -9.86 5.09
CA GLY A 321 -12.75 -9.25 4.60
C GLY A 321 -12.82 -8.98 3.10
N ILE A 322 -11.70 -9.20 2.39
CA ILE A 322 -11.61 -8.94 0.96
C ILE A 322 -12.71 -9.64 0.14
N CYS A 323 -13.07 -9.04 -0.99
CA CYS A 323 -14.14 -9.45 -1.90
C CYS A 323 -15.57 -9.34 -1.33
N ASN A 324 -15.77 -9.12 -0.02
CA ASN A 324 -17.08 -8.89 0.54
C ASN A 324 -17.46 -7.40 0.45
N PRO A 325 -18.61 -7.03 -0.16
CA PRO A 325 -18.98 -5.64 -0.32
C PRO A 325 -19.11 -4.81 0.96
N ALA A 326 -19.47 -5.45 2.07
CA ALA A 326 -19.73 -4.82 3.36
C ALA A 326 -18.53 -4.86 4.31
N THR A 327 -17.61 -5.83 4.15
CA THR A 327 -16.49 -6.02 5.10
C THR A 327 -15.12 -5.95 4.45
N GLY A 328 -15.03 -5.77 3.14
CA GLY A 328 -13.76 -5.48 2.44
C GLY A 328 -13.41 -4.01 2.61
N ALA A 329 -13.29 -3.57 3.87
CA ALA A 329 -13.05 -2.18 4.25
C ALA A 329 -12.09 -2.11 5.44
N SER A 330 -11.25 -1.08 5.48
CA SER A 330 -10.33 -0.81 6.58
C SER A 330 -9.94 0.67 6.63
N LEU A 331 -9.47 1.15 7.77
CA LEU A 331 -9.04 2.53 8.01
C LEU A 331 -7.60 2.55 8.54
N SER A 332 -6.83 3.57 8.15
CA SER A 332 -5.56 3.93 8.79
C SER A 332 -5.54 5.42 9.10
N SER A 333 -5.01 5.77 10.27
CA SER A 333 -4.53 7.11 10.55
C SER A 333 -3.25 7.38 9.76
N ASP A 334 -3.14 8.57 9.18
CA ASP A 334 -1.90 9.01 8.58
C ASP A 334 -0.86 9.27 9.70
N THR A 335 0.30 8.64 9.58
CA THR A 335 1.43 8.79 10.49
C THR A 335 2.69 8.90 9.64
N PRO A 336 3.42 10.03 9.70
CA PRO A 336 4.56 10.28 8.81
C PRO A 336 5.52 9.10 8.70
N SER A 337 5.86 8.70 7.48
CA SER A 337 6.73 7.55 7.16
C SER A 337 6.27 6.17 7.65
N LEU A 338 5.15 6.06 8.38
CA LEU A 338 4.64 4.82 8.96
C LEU A 338 3.24 4.44 8.45
N THR A 339 2.53 5.33 7.76
CA THR A 339 1.17 5.07 7.24
C THR A 339 1.10 3.78 6.42
N ALA A 340 2.11 3.52 5.57
CA ALA A 340 2.17 2.29 4.78
C ALA A 340 2.17 1.03 5.65
N LEU A 341 2.80 1.05 6.83
CA LEU A 341 2.82 -0.10 7.73
C LEU A 341 1.47 -0.34 8.38
N ILE A 342 0.77 0.73 8.75
CA ILE A 342 -0.60 0.64 9.26
C ILE A 342 -1.50 0.06 8.15
N VAL A 343 -1.42 0.59 6.94
CA VAL A 343 -2.20 0.10 5.79
C VAL A 343 -1.92 -1.39 5.53
N VAL A 344 -0.65 -1.81 5.58
CA VAL A 344 -0.27 -3.22 5.42
C VAL A 344 -0.88 -4.07 6.52
N HIS A 345 -0.79 -3.67 7.79
CA HIS A 345 -1.40 -4.35 8.93
C HIS A 345 -2.92 -4.52 8.74
N GLU A 346 -3.61 -3.44 8.41
CA GLU A 346 -5.07 -3.42 8.32
C GLU A 346 -5.60 -4.19 7.10
N ILE A 347 -4.89 -4.15 5.96
CA ILE A 347 -5.21 -5.04 4.83
C ILE A 347 -4.91 -6.51 5.20
N GLY A 348 -3.92 -6.76 6.07
CA GLY A 348 -3.56 -8.10 6.55
C GLY A 348 -4.71 -8.72 7.34
N HIS A 349 -5.37 -7.94 8.19
CA HIS A 349 -6.64 -8.32 8.82
C HIS A 349 -7.73 -8.63 7.80
N SER A 350 -7.92 -7.80 6.78
CA SER A 350 -8.92 -8.06 5.72
C SER A 350 -8.61 -9.31 4.90
N LEU A 351 -7.34 -9.70 4.81
CA LEU A 351 -6.89 -10.98 4.26
C LEU A 351 -6.95 -12.13 5.27
N GLY A 352 -7.30 -11.89 6.53
CA GLY A 352 -7.58 -12.93 7.53
C GLY A 352 -6.45 -13.21 8.53
N ALA A 353 -5.36 -12.44 8.53
CA ALA A 353 -4.38 -12.53 9.60
C ALA A 353 -4.95 -11.96 10.90
N PRO A 354 -5.03 -12.73 12.02
CA PRO A 354 -5.26 -12.16 13.34
C PRO A 354 -3.96 -11.53 13.88
N HIS A 355 -4.00 -10.97 15.08
CA HIS A 355 -2.79 -10.51 15.73
C HIS A 355 -1.85 -11.66 16.07
N ASP A 356 -0.55 -11.44 15.87
CA ASP A 356 0.52 -12.29 16.36
C ASP A 356 0.70 -12.09 17.87
N GLY A 357 0.88 -13.18 18.61
CA GLY A 357 1.07 -13.14 20.06
C GLY A 357 -0.19 -12.86 20.89
N ASP A 358 -1.34 -12.64 20.25
CA ASP A 358 -2.63 -12.58 20.96
C ASP A 358 -2.95 -13.96 21.57
N PRO A 359 -3.03 -14.09 22.92
CA PRO A 359 -3.24 -15.37 23.60
C PRO A 359 -4.50 -16.12 23.18
N ASP A 360 -5.53 -15.39 22.74
CA ASP A 360 -6.82 -15.95 22.33
C ASP A 360 -6.91 -16.13 20.80
N GLY A 361 -5.90 -15.68 20.06
CA GLY A 361 -5.85 -15.70 18.60
C GLY A 361 -5.25 -16.98 18.01
N ALA A 362 -5.49 -17.19 16.70
CA ALA A 362 -4.93 -18.34 15.98
C ALA A 362 -3.39 -18.31 15.83
N CYS A 363 -2.78 -17.15 16.14
CA CYS A 363 -1.33 -16.92 16.11
C CYS A 363 -0.72 -16.65 17.50
N ALA A 364 -1.35 -17.18 18.56
CA ALA A 364 -0.90 -17.05 19.95
C ALA A 364 0.53 -17.55 20.22
N SER A 365 1.06 -18.46 19.38
CA SER A 365 2.42 -18.98 19.52
C SER A 365 3.48 -18.13 18.82
N THR A 366 3.08 -17.15 18.00
CA THR A 366 4.01 -16.19 17.42
C THR A 366 4.44 -15.20 18.52
N PRO A 367 5.72 -14.83 18.62
CA PRO A 367 6.15 -13.77 19.53
C PRO A 367 5.40 -12.46 19.27
N ASP A 368 5.03 -11.78 20.35
CA ASP A 368 4.47 -10.44 20.28
C ASP A 368 5.56 -9.42 19.92
N MET A 369 5.15 -8.32 19.29
CA MET A 369 6.00 -7.18 18.95
C MET A 369 7.14 -7.45 17.95
N GLU A 370 7.22 -8.66 17.39
CA GLU A 370 8.28 -9.05 16.43
C GLU A 370 7.85 -8.87 14.96
N PHE A 371 6.58 -9.09 14.64
CA PHE A 371 6.07 -9.07 13.26
C PHE A 371 5.01 -7.99 13.03
N ILE A 372 4.75 -7.64 11.78
CA ILE A 372 3.86 -6.54 11.41
C ILE A 372 2.42 -6.72 11.92
N MET A 373 1.97 -7.95 12.15
CA MET A 373 0.64 -8.26 12.71
C MET A 373 0.61 -8.24 14.25
N SER A 374 1.64 -7.73 14.92
CA SER A 374 1.59 -7.50 16.37
C SER A 374 0.50 -6.48 16.71
N PRO A 375 -0.20 -6.60 17.86
CA PRO A 375 -1.29 -5.70 18.25
C PRO A 375 -0.83 -4.25 18.50
N SER A 376 0.47 -4.05 18.65
CA SER A 376 1.12 -2.75 18.60
C SER A 376 2.47 -2.86 17.89
N ILE A 377 2.86 -1.79 17.19
CA ILE A 377 4.19 -1.72 16.55
C ILE A 377 5.17 -1.05 17.51
N SER A 378 6.37 -1.64 17.61
CA SER A 378 7.51 -1.07 18.33
C SER A 378 8.69 -0.90 17.38
N PRO A 379 9.75 -0.16 17.75
CA PRO A 379 10.97 -0.08 16.96
C PRO A 379 11.67 -1.44 16.74
N ALA A 380 11.31 -2.46 17.54
CA ALA A 380 11.82 -3.84 17.39
C ALA A 380 10.97 -4.70 16.44
N THR A 381 9.83 -4.20 15.97
CA THR A 381 8.92 -4.92 15.09
C THR A 381 9.50 -4.94 13.67
N ALA A 382 9.75 -6.14 13.14
CA ALA A 382 10.16 -6.34 11.76
C ALA A 382 9.01 -5.95 10.81
N MET A 383 9.37 -5.37 9.65
CA MET A 383 8.44 -5.12 8.54
C MET A 383 8.16 -6.42 7.79
N GLU A 384 7.86 -7.49 8.50
CA GLU A 384 7.63 -8.82 7.96
C GLU A 384 6.36 -9.44 8.55
N PHE A 385 5.60 -10.13 7.71
CA PHE A 385 4.55 -11.02 8.18
C PHE A 385 5.15 -12.27 8.82
N SER A 386 4.58 -12.72 9.94
CA SER A 386 4.94 -14.02 10.48
C SER A 386 4.46 -15.15 9.56
N SER A 387 5.08 -16.32 9.68
CA SER A 387 4.60 -17.53 9.01
C SER A 387 3.15 -17.88 9.37
N CYS A 388 2.69 -17.54 10.58
CA CYS A 388 1.32 -17.73 10.99
C CYS A 388 0.38 -16.79 10.25
N SER A 389 0.69 -15.49 10.19
CA SER A 389 -0.10 -14.50 9.45
C SER A 389 -0.27 -14.91 7.99
N ILE A 390 0.82 -15.28 7.31
CA ILE A 390 0.79 -15.75 5.90
C ILE A 390 -0.13 -16.97 5.78
N THR A 391 0.00 -17.96 6.66
CA THR A 391 -0.85 -19.16 6.66
C THR A 391 -2.34 -18.84 6.83
N GLN A 392 -2.69 -17.82 7.62
CA GLN A 392 -4.08 -17.40 7.75
C GLN A 392 -4.56 -16.65 6.51
N MET A 393 -3.71 -15.78 5.95
CA MET A 393 -4.02 -15.03 4.72
C MET A 393 -4.25 -15.96 3.52
N ASP A 394 -3.42 -16.99 3.36
CA ASP A 394 -3.53 -17.97 2.27
C ASP A 394 -4.92 -18.63 2.19
N LYS A 395 -5.58 -18.84 3.35
CA LYS A 395 -6.92 -19.43 3.38
C LYS A 395 -7.96 -18.51 2.75
N VAL A 396 -7.87 -17.20 3.02
CA VAL A 396 -8.79 -16.21 2.46
C VAL A 396 -8.45 -15.95 1.00
N ILE A 397 -7.17 -15.81 0.66
CA ILE A 397 -6.68 -15.64 -0.72
C ILE A 397 -7.15 -16.80 -1.60
N ALA A 398 -7.03 -18.05 -1.14
CA ALA A 398 -7.49 -19.22 -1.87
C ALA A 398 -9.02 -19.26 -2.10
N ALA A 399 -9.79 -18.61 -1.23
CA ALA A 399 -11.24 -18.50 -1.33
C ALA A 399 -11.73 -17.20 -2.00
N ALA A 400 -10.82 -16.30 -2.36
CA ALA A 400 -11.15 -14.96 -2.82
C ALA A 400 -11.63 -14.97 -4.28
N SER A 401 -12.85 -14.49 -4.52
CA SER A 401 -13.46 -14.45 -5.86
C SER A 401 -13.10 -13.21 -6.68
N CYS A 402 -12.55 -12.17 -6.05
CA CYS A 402 -12.24 -10.88 -6.65
C CYS A 402 -10.78 -10.74 -7.10
N LEU A 403 -9.93 -11.74 -6.82
CA LEU A 403 -8.55 -11.71 -7.28
C LEU A 403 -8.50 -12.00 -8.79
N SER A 404 -7.84 -11.12 -9.53
CA SER A 404 -7.62 -11.30 -10.97
C SER A 404 -6.24 -11.89 -11.25
N THR A 405 -6.13 -12.64 -12.33
CA THR A 405 -4.84 -13.15 -12.82
C THR A 405 -4.44 -12.34 -14.04
N THR A 406 -3.28 -11.68 -14.01
CA THR A 406 -2.72 -11.15 -15.25
C THR A 406 -2.05 -12.26 -16.06
N ASP A 407 -2.65 -12.62 -17.19
CA ASP A 407 -1.89 -13.17 -18.31
C ASP A 407 -0.94 -12.07 -18.82
N SER A 408 0.32 -12.08 -18.40
CA SER A 408 1.37 -11.33 -19.08
C SER A 408 1.77 -12.08 -20.36
N THR A 409 0.84 -12.25 -21.29
CA THR A 409 1.19 -12.51 -22.69
C THR A 409 1.28 -11.17 -23.40
N PHE A 410 2.49 -10.63 -23.49
CA PHE A 410 2.82 -9.67 -24.52
C PHE A 410 2.48 -10.30 -25.87
N PRO A 411 1.65 -9.67 -26.73
CA PRO A 411 1.53 -10.11 -28.10
C PRO A 411 2.90 -9.91 -28.75
N VAL A 412 3.61 -11.01 -29.01
CA VAL A 412 4.70 -10.97 -29.97
C VAL A 412 4.06 -10.63 -31.30
N ASP A 413 4.30 -9.41 -31.77
CA ASP A 413 4.03 -8.99 -33.15
C ASP A 413 4.70 -10.01 -34.07
N ALA A 414 3.92 -10.96 -34.56
CA ALA A 414 4.28 -11.76 -35.71
C ALA A 414 4.19 -10.81 -36.92
N GLY A 415 5.29 -10.12 -37.17
CA GLY A 415 5.49 -9.39 -38.41
C GLY A 415 5.28 -10.34 -39.60
N ASN A 416 4.38 -9.98 -40.50
CA ASN A 416 4.58 -10.27 -41.91
C ASN A 416 3.94 -9.18 -42.76
N GLY A 417 4.80 -8.46 -43.49
CA GLY A 417 4.40 -7.42 -44.41
C GLY A 417 3.72 -7.95 -45.67
N GLY A 418 2.81 -7.13 -46.20
CA GLY A 418 2.58 -6.92 -47.63
C GLY A 418 1.87 -8.02 -48.41
N SER A 419 0.60 -7.79 -48.78
CA SER A 419 0.24 -7.30 -50.12
C SER A 419 -1.25 -7.53 -50.47
N ALA A 420 -1.85 -6.44 -50.97
CA ALA A 420 -2.84 -6.37 -52.07
C ALA A 420 -4.27 -6.96 -51.90
N SER A 421 -5.20 -6.03 -52.13
CA SER A 421 -6.60 -6.14 -52.54
C SER A 421 -6.97 -7.31 -53.47
N SER A 422 -8.15 -7.91 -53.28
CA SER A 422 -9.27 -7.81 -54.23
C SER A 422 -10.48 -8.68 -53.83
N SER A 423 -11.64 -8.17 -54.24
CA SER A 423 -12.99 -8.71 -54.28
C SER A 423 -13.17 -10.18 -54.72
N GLY A 424 -14.27 -10.80 -54.29
CA GLY A 424 -14.95 -11.84 -55.09
C GLY A 424 -15.54 -12.98 -54.26
N GLY A 425 -16.87 -13.16 -54.35
CA GLY A 425 -17.59 -14.24 -53.67
C GLY A 425 -17.51 -15.61 -54.36
N GLY A 426 -18.25 -16.56 -53.79
CA GLY A 426 -18.49 -17.88 -54.38
C GLY A 426 -18.51 -18.98 -53.32
N GLY A 427 -19.59 -19.75 -53.28
CA GLY A 427 -19.81 -20.82 -52.30
C GLY A 427 -19.26 -22.18 -52.73
N LEU A 428 -19.75 -23.21 -52.00
CA LEU A 428 -19.53 -24.66 -52.18
C LEU A 428 -18.10 -25.07 -51.72
N GLY A 429 -17.86 -25.95 -50.76
CA GLY A 429 -18.54 -27.20 -50.38
C GLY A 429 -17.51 -28.33 -50.45
N TRP A 430 -17.65 -29.33 -49.58
CA TRP A 430 -17.13 -30.71 -49.67
C TRP A 430 -15.84 -31.13 -48.93
N ILE A 431 -16.09 -32.07 -48.00
CA ILE A 431 -15.35 -33.31 -47.69
C ILE A 431 -14.45 -33.32 -46.44
N SER A 432 -15.01 -33.93 -45.39
CA SER A 432 -14.33 -34.65 -44.32
C SER A 432 -13.51 -35.83 -44.85
N ILE A 433 -12.29 -36.02 -44.34
CA ILE A 433 -11.58 -37.30 -44.42
C ILE A 433 -11.32 -37.82 -43.00
N ALA A 434 -11.78 -39.06 -42.81
CA ALA A 434 -11.70 -39.85 -41.61
C ALA A 434 -10.30 -40.45 -41.38
N GLY A 435 -9.95 -40.59 -40.09
CA GLY A 435 -9.46 -41.81 -39.46
C GLY A 435 -8.18 -42.48 -39.99
N LEU A 436 -7.12 -42.49 -39.16
CA LEU A 436 -6.21 -43.63 -39.09
C LEU A 436 -5.77 -43.92 -37.65
N LEU A 437 -5.76 -45.22 -37.34
CA LEU A 437 -5.68 -45.88 -36.05
C LEU A 437 -4.26 -45.99 -35.46
N LEU A 438 -4.25 -46.07 -34.13
CA LEU A 438 -3.33 -46.77 -33.21
C LEU A 438 -2.06 -47.47 -33.76
N SER A 439 -0.92 -47.24 -33.11
CA SER A 439 -0.35 -48.24 -32.19
C SER A 439 0.90 -47.73 -31.43
N LEU A 440 0.84 -47.85 -30.11
CA LEU A 440 1.99 -47.89 -29.20
C LEU A 440 2.43 -49.35 -29.09
N SER A 441 3.71 -49.66 -29.29
CA SER A 441 4.38 -50.71 -28.50
C SER A 441 5.90 -50.52 -28.44
N HIS A 442 6.38 -50.48 -27.20
CA HIS A 442 7.78 -50.63 -26.82
C HIS A 442 8.30 -52.05 -27.12
N ARG A 443 9.57 -52.18 -27.54
CA ARG A 443 10.68 -52.60 -26.65
C ARG A 443 11.97 -52.87 -27.43
N LYS A 444 13.06 -52.33 -26.90
CA LYS A 444 14.45 -52.57 -27.30
C LYS A 444 14.91 -54.00 -26.96
N ARG A 445 15.73 -54.52 -27.87
CA ARG A 445 16.60 -55.73 -27.80
C ARG A 445 17.49 -55.77 -26.55
N ARG A 446 17.88 -56.98 -26.12
CA ARG A 446 19.27 -57.44 -25.81
C ARG A 446 19.24 -58.95 -25.52
N LEU A 447 19.85 -59.77 -26.38
CA LEU A 447 21.22 -60.34 -26.32
C LEU A 447 21.19 -61.84 -25.96
N ARG A 448 21.57 -62.65 -26.96
CA ARG A 448 21.93 -64.07 -26.87
C ARG A 448 23.22 -64.24 -26.08
N LEU A 449 23.34 -65.29 -25.28
CA LEU A 449 24.52 -66.17 -25.23
C LEU A 449 24.05 -67.63 -25.07
N ARG A 450 24.61 -68.49 -25.91
CA ARG A 450 24.50 -69.96 -26.00
C ARG A 450 25.43 -70.63 -24.96
N PRO A 451 25.45 -71.97 -24.80
CA PRO A 451 24.78 -73.04 -25.56
C PRO A 451 23.60 -73.69 -24.85
#